data_AF-A0A815TNF2-F1
#
_entry.id   AF-A0A815TNF2-F1
#
_cell.length_a   1.000
_cell.length_b   1.000
_cell.length_c   1.000
_cell.angle_alpha   90.00
_cell.angle_beta   90.00
_cell.angle_gamma   90.00
#
_symmetry.space_group_name_H-M   'P 1'
#
loop_
_entity.id
_entity.type
_entity.pdbx_description
1 polymer ?
#
loop_
_entity_poly.entity_id
_entity_poly.type
_entity_poly.pdbx_seq_one_letter_code
_entity_poly.pdbx_strand_id
1 'polypeptide(L)'
;TERSINSFFTTFAQFIDHDLTSAANGRDDIGEQIHCDCEDTENPFCMNIPTPDMSDQLCMLFPRSSAFFEREEACQLDVREQVNQINSYLDASLIYGNDKTKADELRSFKNGQLKTSNQNLPPQTHTGKEGNSCRGAQVGRGCFLCGDTRSNENIGLTSIHAIFIRLHNNIALSLSKINLFWSDDIIYHEARRIVTAILQHITYKEFIPLMIGPSSSKFGAYQYDSTADVTISNEFATAAYRFGHTLVNSFLRRLNNQYEFIEDISLSQLFFR
;
A
#
# COMPACT_ATOMS: atom_id res chain seq x y z
N THR A 1 22.81 -20.90 1.80
CA THR A 1 23.22 -19.48 1.95
C THR A 1 22.09 -18.74 2.63
N GLU A 2 22.15 -18.61 3.96
CA GLU A 2 21.26 -17.71 4.69
C GLU A 2 21.42 -16.31 4.11
N ARG A 3 20.37 -15.77 3.47
CA ARG A 3 20.36 -14.35 3.17
C ARG A 3 20.04 -13.65 4.48
N SER A 4 20.98 -12.87 4.98
CA SER A 4 20.85 -12.02 6.16
C SER A 4 19.89 -10.85 5.89
N ILE A 5 18.62 -11.14 5.66
CA ILE A 5 17.56 -10.13 5.55
C ILE A 5 17.06 -9.78 6.96
N ASN A 6 16.82 -8.50 7.20
CA ASN A 6 16.23 -8.02 8.45
C ASN A 6 14.72 -7.80 8.27
N SER A 7 14.02 -7.48 9.36
CA SER A 7 12.56 -7.25 9.32
C SER A 7 12.14 -6.10 8.40
N PHE A 8 13.04 -5.14 8.11
CA PHE A 8 12.73 -4.05 7.17
C PHE A 8 12.55 -4.56 5.74
N PHE A 9 13.22 -5.65 5.34
CA PHE A 9 13.00 -6.28 4.03
C PHE A 9 11.53 -6.66 3.82
N THR A 10 10.90 -7.30 4.82
CA THR A 10 9.48 -7.68 4.74
C THR A 10 8.56 -6.47 4.69
N THR A 11 8.82 -5.45 5.53
CA THR A 11 8.01 -4.22 5.53
C THR A 11 8.16 -3.44 4.21
N PHE A 12 9.37 -3.37 3.66
CA PHE A 12 9.62 -2.71 2.37
C PHE A 12 8.97 -3.49 1.21
N ALA A 13 8.97 -4.83 1.26
CA ALA A 13 8.27 -5.65 0.28
C ALA A 13 6.76 -5.32 0.23
N GLN A 14 6.11 -5.24 1.39
CA GLN A 14 4.71 -4.81 1.50
C GLN A 14 4.51 -3.38 1.01
N PHE A 15 5.40 -2.46 1.39
CA PHE A 15 5.33 -1.06 0.94
C PHE A 15 5.36 -0.96 -0.58
N ILE A 16 6.25 -1.69 -1.26
CA ILE A 16 6.31 -1.71 -2.73
C ILE A 16 5.10 -2.42 -3.37
N ASP A 17 4.55 -3.47 -2.75
CA ASP A 17 3.29 -4.08 -3.23
C ASP A 17 2.18 -3.03 -3.31
N HIS A 18 2.11 -2.14 -2.31
CA HIS A 18 1.08 -1.12 -2.23
C HIS A 18 1.30 0.05 -3.21
N ASP A 19 2.44 0.15 -3.88
CA ASP A 19 2.64 1.08 -5.00
C ASP A 19 2.19 0.50 -6.34
N LEU A 20 2.12 -0.83 -6.44
CA LEU A 20 1.94 -1.55 -7.70
C LEU A 20 0.57 -2.21 -7.83
N THR A 21 0.03 -2.76 -6.74
CA THR A 21 -1.16 -3.60 -6.77
C THR A 21 -2.19 -3.21 -5.71
N SER A 22 -3.44 -3.09 -6.14
CA SER A 22 -4.61 -3.00 -5.28
C SER A 22 -5.82 -3.58 -6.01
N ALA A 23 -6.16 -4.83 -5.73
CA ALA A 23 -7.36 -5.43 -6.26
C ALA A 23 -8.60 -4.77 -5.66
N ALA A 24 -9.55 -4.39 -6.50
CA ALA A 24 -10.83 -3.86 -6.05
C ALA A 24 -11.64 -4.91 -5.26
N ASN A 25 -12.20 -4.53 -4.12
CA ASN A 25 -13.22 -5.32 -3.44
C ASN A 25 -14.49 -5.37 -4.29
N GLY A 26 -15.14 -6.54 -4.35
CA GLY A 26 -16.44 -6.71 -5.01
C GLY A 26 -17.48 -5.71 -4.52
N ARG A 27 -18.24 -5.12 -5.45
CA ARG A 27 -19.38 -4.24 -5.17
C ARG A 27 -20.68 -4.82 -5.76
N ASP A 28 -21.80 -4.49 -5.14
CA ASP A 28 -23.13 -4.87 -5.63
C ASP A 28 -23.64 -3.91 -6.72
N ASP A 29 -24.86 -4.17 -7.23
CA ASP A 29 -25.46 -3.42 -8.35
C ASP A 29 -25.73 -1.94 -8.02
N ILE A 30 -25.74 -1.55 -6.74
CA ILE A 30 -25.90 -0.15 -6.30
C ILE A 30 -24.55 0.48 -5.91
N GLY A 31 -23.44 -0.25 -6.10
CA GLY A 31 -22.08 0.21 -5.83
C GLY A 31 -21.66 0.07 -4.37
N GLU A 32 -22.41 -0.63 -3.53
CA GLU A 32 -22.06 -0.89 -2.13
C GLU A 32 -21.12 -2.10 -2.01
N GLN A 33 -20.34 -2.16 -0.94
CA GLN A 33 -19.41 -3.26 -0.73
C GLN A 33 -20.17 -4.57 -0.49
N ILE A 34 -19.74 -5.66 -1.14
CA ILE A 34 -20.38 -6.96 -0.95
C ILE A 34 -20.14 -7.48 0.47
N HIS A 35 -21.23 -7.78 1.16
CA HIS A 35 -21.24 -8.38 2.49
C HIS A 35 -21.65 -9.85 2.37
N CYS A 36 -20.69 -10.74 2.60
CA CYS A 36 -20.94 -12.19 2.61
C CYS A 36 -21.40 -12.68 3.97
N ASP A 37 -22.19 -13.74 3.96
CA ASP A 37 -22.57 -14.53 5.13
C ASP A 37 -22.21 -15.99 4.88
N CYS A 38 -21.85 -16.75 5.91
CA CYS A 38 -21.60 -18.19 5.81
C CYS A 38 -22.85 -18.98 5.39
N GLU A 39 -24.04 -18.45 5.67
CA GLU A 39 -25.31 -19.06 5.25
C GLU A 39 -25.68 -18.72 3.79
N ASP A 40 -25.06 -17.69 3.21
CA ASP A 40 -25.31 -17.24 1.84
C ASP A 40 -24.55 -18.13 0.85
N THR A 41 -25.28 -19.04 0.21
CA THR A 41 -24.77 -19.96 -0.82
C THR A 41 -25.16 -19.54 -2.23
N GLU A 42 -26.02 -18.53 -2.37
CA GLU A 42 -26.61 -18.13 -3.65
C GLU A 42 -25.89 -16.91 -4.24
N ASN A 43 -25.21 -16.11 -3.43
CA ASN A 43 -24.48 -14.94 -3.91
C ASN A 43 -23.19 -15.35 -4.68
N PRO A 44 -23.14 -15.16 -6.01
CA PRO A 44 -22.00 -15.61 -6.83
C PRO A 44 -20.72 -14.82 -6.60
N PHE A 45 -20.79 -13.74 -5.81
CA PHE A 45 -19.66 -12.94 -5.39
C PHE A 45 -19.11 -13.33 -4.02
N CYS A 46 -19.73 -14.28 -3.33
CA CYS A 46 -19.23 -14.84 -2.07
C CYS A 46 -18.59 -16.21 -2.32
N MET A 47 -17.32 -16.35 -1.96
CA MET A 47 -16.56 -17.60 -2.07
C MET A 47 -15.96 -17.97 -0.72
N ASN A 48 -16.83 -18.04 0.29
CA ASN A 48 -16.45 -18.26 1.67
C ASN A 48 -15.60 -19.52 1.85
N ILE A 49 -14.62 -19.44 2.74
CA ILE A 49 -13.69 -20.54 3.01
C ILE A 49 -14.25 -21.35 4.19
N PRO A 50 -14.61 -22.63 3.99
CA PRO A 50 -15.11 -23.47 5.08
C PRO A 50 -14.03 -23.64 6.15
N THR A 51 -14.42 -23.53 7.42
CA THR A 51 -13.55 -23.83 8.55
C THR A 51 -13.57 -25.33 8.84
N PRO A 52 -12.53 -25.89 9.48
CA PRO A 52 -12.57 -27.27 9.96
C PRO A 52 -13.66 -27.48 11.02
N ASP A 53 -14.26 -28.68 11.06
CA ASP A 53 -15.40 -29.07 11.93
C ASP A 53 -15.24 -28.81 13.44
N MET A 54 -14.05 -28.42 13.91
CA MET A 54 -13.75 -28.15 15.33
C MET A 54 -13.82 -26.66 15.70
N SER A 55 -14.33 -25.81 14.81
CA SER A 55 -14.43 -24.36 15.01
C SER A 55 -15.88 -23.94 15.27
N ASP A 56 -16.11 -23.11 16.27
CA ASP A 56 -17.43 -22.49 16.54
C ASP A 56 -17.88 -21.55 15.40
N GLN A 57 -16.97 -21.19 14.50
CA GLN A 57 -17.22 -20.38 13.31
C GLN A 57 -17.40 -21.31 12.09
N LEU A 58 -18.48 -21.15 11.32
CA LEU A 58 -18.82 -22.01 10.17
C LEU A 58 -17.93 -21.79 8.94
N CYS A 59 -17.46 -20.56 8.73
CA CYS A 59 -16.64 -20.19 7.59
C CYS A 59 -15.84 -18.90 7.85
N MET A 60 -14.79 -18.68 7.05
CA MET A 60 -14.18 -17.36 6.87
C MET A 60 -14.82 -16.67 5.67
N LEU A 61 -15.35 -15.47 5.88
CA LEU A 61 -16.00 -14.69 4.83
C LEU A 61 -14.97 -14.27 3.77
N PHE A 62 -15.31 -14.48 2.49
CA PHE A 62 -14.41 -14.17 1.39
C PHE A 62 -15.19 -13.63 0.19
N PRO A 63 -15.41 -12.30 0.13
CA PRO A 63 -15.97 -11.66 -1.06
C PRO A 63 -14.95 -11.69 -2.19
N ARG A 64 -15.42 -12.02 -3.40
CA ARG A 64 -14.59 -12.03 -4.61
C ARG A 64 -14.21 -10.60 -4.99
N SER A 65 -13.01 -10.43 -5.56
CA SER A 65 -12.58 -9.16 -6.12
C SER A 65 -13.48 -8.72 -7.27
N SER A 66 -13.63 -7.40 -7.42
CA SER A 66 -14.36 -6.80 -8.53
C SER A 66 -13.70 -7.12 -9.87
N ALA A 67 -14.55 -7.20 -10.90
CA ALA A 67 -14.12 -7.40 -12.27
C ALA A 67 -14.27 -6.11 -13.08
N PHE A 68 -13.53 -5.98 -14.18
CA PHE A 68 -13.66 -4.80 -15.05
C PHE A 68 -15.05 -4.73 -15.70
N PHE A 69 -15.62 -5.89 -16.04
CA PHE A 69 -17.00 -6.04 -16.46
C PHE A 69 -17.75 -6.92 -15.44
N GLU A 70 -18.72 -6.32 -14.72
CA GLU A 70 -19.47 -7.03 -13.67
C GLU A 70 -20.83 -7.57 -14.10
N ARG A 71 -21.56 -6.96 -15.07
CA ARG A 71 -22.85 -7.46 -15.58
C ARG A 71 -23.31 -6.87 -16.95
N GLU A 72 -23.61 -7.79 -17.88
CA GLU A 72 -24.77 -7.97 -18.79
C GLU A 72 -25.44 -6.90 -19.69
N GLU A 73 -24.91 -5.70 -19.98
CA GLU A 73 -25.57 -4.86 -21.04
C GLU A 73 -24.84 -4.77 -22.39
N ALA A 74 -23.57 -5.19 -22.52
CA ALA A 74 -22.86 -5.01 -23.80
C ALA A 74 -21.62 -5.89 -24.08
N CYS A 75 -21.46 -7.10 -23.52
CA CYS A 75 -20.25 -7.89 -23.78
C CYS A 75 -20.52 -9.35 -24.13
N GLN A 76 -20.04 -9.77 -25.30
CA GLN A 76 -19.80 -11.18 -25.60
C GLN A 76 -18.89 -11.78 -24.52
N LEU A 77 -19.17 -13.03 -24.17
CA LEU A 77 -18.47 -13.87 -23.21
C LEU A 77 -16.94 -13.79 -23.40
N ASP A 78 -16.26 -13.04 -22.54
CA ASP A 78 -14.82 -13.16 -22.31
C ASP A 78 -14.57 -13.57 -20.85
N VAL A 79 -13.35 -13.95 -20.52
CA VAL A 79 -12.95 -14.37 -19.17
C VAL A 79 -13.02 -13.21 -18.18
N ARG A 80 -13.34 -13.51 -16.91
CA ARG A 80 -13.46 -12.50 -15.84
C ARG A 80 -12.08 -11.95 -15.45
N GLU A 81 -11.81 -10.70 -15.80
CA GLU A 81 -10.59 -9.98 -15.44
C GLU A 81 -10.78 -9.04 -14.24
N GLN A 82 -9.85 -9.07 -13.29
CA GLN A 82 -9.89 -8.22 -12.09
C GLN A 82 -9.29 -6.83 -12.37
N VAL A 83 -9.69 -5.84 -11.57
CA VAL A 83 -9.22 -4.46 -11.72
C VAL A 83 -8.14 -4.15 -10.70
N ASN A 84 -7.01 -3.60 -11.18
CA ASN A 84 -6.04 -2.88 -10.34
C ASN A 84 -6.51 -1.43 -10.17
N GLN A 85 -6.78 -1.03 -8.93
CA GLN A 85 -7.30 0.30 -8.61
C GLN A 85 -6.23 1.39 -8.52
N ILE A 86 -4.96 0.99 -8.58
CA ILE A 86 -3.83 1.89 -8.53
C ILE A 86 -3.00 1.77 -9.79
N ASN A 87 -2.16 2.77 -10.04
CA ASN A 87 -1.30 2.76 -11.21
C ASN A 87 -0.25 1.64 -11.11
N SER A 88 0.22 1.16 -12.25
CA SER A 88 1.20 0.06 -12.32
C SER A 88 2.66 0.52 -12.28
N TYR A 89 2.90 1.83 -12.19
CA TYR A 89 4.25 2.39 -12.13
C TYR A 89 4.75 2.43 -10.69
N LEU A 90 6.07 2.27 -10.51
CA LEU A 90 6.71 2.63 -9.24
C LEU A 90 6.84 4.16 -9.17
N ASP A 91 5.74 4.83 -8.84
CA ASP A 91 5.63 6.29 -8.88
C ASP A 91 5.42 6.93 -7.50
N ALA A 92 5.44 6.12 -6.44
CA ALA A 92 5.17 6.49 -5.07
C ALA A 92 3.72 6.98 -4.82
N SER A 93 2.75 6.51 -5.62
CA SER A 93 1.32 6.74 -5.40
C SER A 93 0.82 6.31 -4.02
N LEU A 94 1.46 5.35 -3.37
CA LEU A 94 1.16 5.02 -1.97
C LEU A 94 1.36 6.21 -1.01
N ILE A 95 2.20 7.19 -1.38
CA ILE A 95 2.42 8.44 -0.64
C ILE A 95 1.47 9.52 -1.14
N TYR A 96 1.36 9.67 -2.46
CA TYR A 96 0.76 10.85 -3.11
C TYR A 96 -0.70 10.67 -3.56
N GLY A 97 -1.23 9.46 -3.51
CA GLY A 97 -2.54 9.10 -4.06
C GLY A 97 -2.47 8.78 -5.55
N ASN A 98 -3.55 8.16 -6.04
CA ASN A 98 -3.70 7.75 -7.45
C ASN A 98 -4.55 8.72 -8.28
N ASP A 99 -5.14 9.74 -7.65
CA ASP A 99 -5.92 10.77 -8.31
C ASP A 99 -5.63 12.16 -7.72
N LYS A 100 -6.04 13.20 -8.46
CA LYS A 100 -5.80 14.60 -8.07
C LYS A 100 -6.50 14.97 -6.76
N THR A 101 -7.70 14.44 -6.50
CA THR A 101 -8.47 14.76 -5.30
C THR A 101 -7.73 14.28 -4.06
N LYS A 102 -7.27 13.02 -4.06
CA LYS A 102 -6.46 12.46 -2.96
C LYS A 102 -5.12 13.18 -2.83
N ALA A 103 -4.45 13.50 -3.95
CA ALA A 103 -3.19 14.24 -3.91
C ALA A 103 -3.36 15.64 -3.28
N ASP A 104 -4.38 16.39 -3.69
CA ASP A 104 -4.68 17.72 -3.16
C ASP A 104 -5.11 17.65 -1.68
N GLU A 105 -5.84 16.60 -1.29
CA GLU A 105 -6.21 16.35 0.10
C GLU A 105 -4.98 16.17 1.00
N LEU A 106 -3.93 15.51 0.51
CA LEU A 106 -2.70 15.23 1.25
C LEU A 106 -1.73 16.43 1.28
N ARG A 107 -1.88 17.40 0.37
CA ARG A 107 -1.01 18.58 0.28
C ARG A 107 -1.34 19.63 1.34
N SER A 108 -0.30 20.25 1.89
CA SER A 108 -0.44 21.41 2.78
C SER A 108 -0.63 22.73 2.01
N PHE A 109 -0.29 22.74 0.72
CA PHE A 109 -0.21 23.93 -0.13
C PHE A 109 0.69 25.04 0.46
N LYS A 110 1.69 24.63 1.24
CA LYS A 110 2.72 25.50 1.78
C LYS A 110 4.10 24.91 1.51
N ASN A 111 4.94 25.67 0.79
CA ASN A 111 6.32 25.29 0.45
C ASN A 111 6.44 23.90 -0.23
N GLY A 112 5.42 23.50 -0.97
CA GLY A 112 5.32 22.21 -1.66
C GLY A 112 5.21 21.00 -0.71
N GLN A 113 4.86 21.19 0.57
CA GLN A 113 4.85 20.13 1.57
C GLN A 113 3.54 19.34 1.61
N LEU A 114 3.62 18.09 2.06
CA LEU A 114 2.49 17.29 2.50
C LEU A 114 2.04 17.69 3.92
N LYS A 115 0.74 17.51 4.21
CA LYS A 115 0.19 17.67 5.56
C LYS A 115 0.82 16.65 6.51
N THR A 116 0.97 17.05 7.76
CA THR A 116 1.40 16.17 8.85
C THR A 116 0.61 16.50 10.11
N SER A 117 0.35 15.51 10.94
CA SER A 117 -0.23 15.70 12.27
C SER A 117 0.87 16.03 13.31
N ASN A 118 0.50 16.02 14.59
CA ASN A 118 1.43 16.24 15.69
C ASN A 118 2.64 15.29 15.59
N GLN A 119 3.81 15.77 16.04
CA GLN A 119 5.06 15.01 16.02
C GLN A 119 5.52 14.59 14.61
N ASN A 120 5.11 15.33 13.57
CA ASN A 120 5.52 15.09 12.19
C ASN A 120 5.13 13.68 11.70
N LEU A 121 3.95 13.21 12.12
CA LEU A 121 3.34 11.97 11.66
C LEU A 121 2.42 12.24 10.45
N PRO A 122 1.98 11.21 9.70
CA PRO A 122 0.97 11.41 8.67
C PRO A 122 -0.27 12.12 9.22
N PRO A 123 -1.03 12.86 8.39
CA PRO A 123 -2.26 13.51 8.83
C PRO A 123 -3.25 12.45 9.34
N GLN A 124 -4.15 12.84 10.24
CA GLN A 124 -5.14 11.93 10.81
C GLN A 124 -6.55 12.34 10.45
N THR A 125 -7.41 11.36 10.20
CA THR A 125 -8.86 11.55 10.02
C THR A 125 -9.64 10.79 11.10
N HIS A 126 -10.69 11.40 11.63
CA HIS A 126 -11.59 10.81 12.62
C HIS A 126 -12.90 10.31 12.00
N THR A 127 -13.10 10.54 10.71
CA THR A 127 -14.23 10.00 9.97
C THR A 127 -13.83 8.61 9.49
N GLY A 128 -14.38 7.56 10.11
CA GLY A 128 -14.26 6.17 9.61
C GLY A 128 -14.94 5.94 8.25
N LYS A 129 -15.16 7.00 7.45
CA LYS A 129 -15.88 7.00 6.17
C LYS A 129 -14.96 6.91 4.96
N GLU A 130 -13.64 7.06 5.12
CA GLU A 130 -12.70 7.24 4.01
C GLU A 130 -11.93 5.98 3.60
N GLY A 131 -12.50 4.78 3.75
CA GLY A 131 -11.86 3.53 3.27
C GLY A 131 -10.52 3.17 3.91
N ASN A 132 -9.99 4.00 4.82
CA ASN A 132 -8.83 3.70 5.64
C ASN A 132 -9.23 2.63 6.65
N SER A 133 -8.76 1.40 6.42
CA SER A 133 -8.98 0.30 7.34
C SER A 133 -8.25 0.62 8.64
N CYS A 134 -8.96 1.04 9.68
CA CYS A 134 -8.39 1.38 10.97
C CYS A 134 -9.41 1.10 12.09
N ARG A 135 -8.97 0.45 13.16
CA ARG A 135 -9.82 0.21 14.34
C ARG A 135 -9.78 1.39 15.32
N GLY A 136 -8.79 2.27 15.19
CA GLY A 136 -8.63 3.47 16.02
C GLY A 136 -9.84 4.41 16.02
N ALA A 137 -10.51 4.58 14.87
CA ALA A 137 -11.68 5.47 14.75
C ALA A 137 -12.83 5.06 15.70
N GLN A 138 -12.98 3.76 15.96
CA GLN A 138 -14.00 3.22 16.87
C GLN A 138 -13.73 3.53 18.34
N VAL A 139 -12.49 3.91 18.69
CA VAL A 139 -12.04 4.22 20.06
C VAL A 139 -11.59 5.69 20.20
N GLY A 140 -12.03 6.55 19.26
CA GLY A 140 -11.73 7.99 19.29
C GLY A 140 -10.29 8.35 18.89
N ARG A 141 -9.52 7.42 18.32
CA ARG A 141 -8.19 7.69 17.75
C ARG A 141 -8.30 7.96 16.25
N GLY A 142 -7.62 8.98 15.77
CA GLY A 142 -7.59 9.31 14.35
C GLY A 142 -6.75 8.29 13.56
N CYS A 143 -7.19 7.96 12.37
CA CYS A 143 -6.50 7.05 11.45
C CYS A 143 -5.58 7.83 10.54
N PHE A 144 -4.39 7.29 10.25
CA PHE A 144 -3.47 7.99 9.38
C PHE A 144 -4.01 8.01 7.95
N LEU A 145 -3.85 9.16 7.30
CA LEU A 145 -4.25 9.37 5.93
C LEU A 145 -2.99 9.45 5.06
N CYS A 146 -2.88 8.54 4.10
CA CYS A 146 -1.80 8.48 3.11
C CYS A 146 -2.40 8.35 1.70
N GLY A 147 -1.54 8.25 0.67
CA GLY A 147 -1.97 7.98 -0.69
C GLY A 147 -2.63 6.61 -0.86
N ASP A 148 -2.15 5.60 -0.13
CA ASP A 148 -2.72 4.26 -0.06
C ASP A 148 -3.57 4.06 1.22
N THR A 149 -4.75 3.46 1.05
CA THR A 149 -5.75 3.27 2.11
C THR A 149 -5.38 2.17 3.11
N ARG A 150 -4.42 1.31 2.76
CA ARG A 150 -3.92 0.21 3.59
C ARG A 150 -2.72 0.62 4.45
N SER A 151 -2.31 1.89 4.41
CA SER A 151 -1.20 2.44 5.22
C SER A 151 -1.32 2.23 6.74
N ASN A 152 -2.50 1.91 7.26
CA ASN A 152 -2.76 1.61 8.67
C ASN A 152 -2.80 0.10 8.98
N GLU A 153 -2.56 -0.77 7.99
CA GLU A 153 -2.72 -2.21 8.14
C GLU A 153 -1.89 -2.76 9.31
N ASN A 154 -0.63 -2.35 9.42
CA ASN A 154 0.21 -2.64 10.57
C ASN A 154 1.17 -1.48 10.85
N ILE A 155 1.62 -1.39 12.11
CA ILE A 155 2.49 -0.29 12.57
C ILE A 155 3.82 -0.20 11.82
N GLY A 156 4.36 -1.31 11.32
CA GLY A 156 5.58 -1.32 10.50
C GLY A 156 5.37 -0.58 9.18
N LEU A 157 4.27 -0.89 8.50
CA LEU A 157 3.86 -0.21 7.27
C LEU A 157 3.59 1.29 7.51
N THR A 158 2.83 1.64 8.54
CA THR A 158 2.58 3.05 8.89
C THR A 158 3.88 3.82 9.14
N SER A 159 4.85 3.17 9.80
CA SER A 159 6.14 3.78 10.11
C SER A 159 6.94 4.13 8.85
N ILE A 160 6.93 3.27 7.83
CA ILE A 160 7.62 3.57 6.56
C ILE A 160 6.91 4.66 5.75
N HIS A 161 5.57 4.70 5.75
CA HIS A 161 4.83 5.84 5.18
C HIS A 161 5.25 7.16 5.85
N ALA A 162 5.35 7.18 7.18
CA ALA A 162 5.79 8.37 7.92
C ALA A 162 7.22 8.78 7.54
N ILE A 163 8.14 7.83 7.36
CA ILE A 163 9.52 8.12 6.92
C ILE A 163 9.53 8.83 5.55
N PHE A 164 8.78 8.31 4.59
CA PHE A 164 8.76 8.87 3.24
C PHE A 164 8.02 10.21 3.13
N ILE A 165 6.97 10.42 3.92
CA ILE A 165 6.31 11.74 4.04
C ILE A 165 7.29 12.77 4.63
N ARG A 166 8.05 12.39 5.66
CA ARG A 166 9.09 13.25 6.23
C ARG A 166 10.19 13.56 5.23
N LEU A 167 10.61 12.56 4.45
CA LEU A 167 11.60 12.73 3.38
C LEU A 167 11.12 13.75 2.34
N HIS A 168 9.87 13.63 1.87
CA HIS A 168 9.26 14.61 0.97
C HIS A 168 9.32 16.02 1.56
N ASN A 169 8.83 16.21 2.80
CA ASN A 169 8.78 17.53 3.43
C ASN A 169 10.16 18.15 3.66
N ASN A 170 11.18 17.32 3.94
CA ASN A 170 12.57 17.76 4.05
C ASN A 170 13.15 18.21 2.69
N ILE A 171 12.87 17.46 1.62
CA ILE A 171 13.28 17.83 0.26
C ILE A 171 12.58 19.11 -0.19
N ALA A 172 11.25 19.18 -0.04
CA ALA A 172 10.45 20.36 -0.39
C ALA A 172 10.92 21.62 0.34
N LEU A 173 11.19 21.53 1.65
CA LEU A 173 11.74 22.65 2.43
C LEU A 173 13.15 23.06 1.96
N SER A 174 13.96 22.12 1.50
CA SER A 174 15.29 22.43 0.98
C SER A 174 15.20 23.12 -0.37
N LEU A 175 14.33 22.61 -1.26
CA LEU A 175 14.04 23.21 -2.57
C LEU A 175 13.47 24.62 -2.44
N SER A 176 12.56 24.86 -1.50
CA SER A 176 11.94 26.18 -1.30
C SER A 176 12.96 27.25 -0.82
N LYS A 177 13.99 26.83 -0.09
CA LYS A 177 15.06 27.73 0.38
C LYS A 177 16.04 28.12 -0.72
N ILE A 178 16.33 27.22 -1.66
CA ILE A 178 17.29 27.48 -2.74
C ILE A 178 16.62 28.09 -3.99
N ASN A 179 15.32 27.83 -4.20
CA ASN A 179 14.56 28.32 -5.35
C ASN A 179 13.45 29.28 -4.91
N LEU A 180 13.83 30.52 -4.55
CA LEU A 180 12.92 31.51 -3.95
C LEU A 180 11.72 31.93 -4.83
N PHE A 181 11.80 31.68 -6.14
CA PHE A 181 10.74 32.04 -7.10
C PHE A 181 9.88 30.87 -7.54
N TRP A 182 10.16 29.65 -7.08
CA TRP A 182 9.31 28.50 -7.40
C TRP A 182 7.99 28.59 -6.64
N SER A 183 6.89 28.28 -7.33
CA SER A 183 5.59 28.13 -6.69
C SER A 183 5.56 26.88 -5.81
N ASP A 184 4.59 26.83 -4.89
CA ASP A 184 4.28 25.63 -4.09
C ASP A 184 4.17 24.38 -4.98
N ASP A 185 3.52 24.52 -6.13
CA ASP A 185 3.24 23.43 -7.06
C ASP A 185 4.51 22.88 -7.70
N ILE A 186 5.42 23.76 -8.14
CA ILE A 186 6.72 23.35 -8.68
C ILE A 186 7.51 22.61 -7.60
N ILE A 187 7.55 23.15 -6.36
CA ILE A 187 8.29 22.54 -5.27
C ILE A 187 7.72 21.16 -4.92
N TYR A 188 6.39 21.02 -4.85
CA TYR A 188 5.71 19.75 -4.60
C TYR A 188 6.06 18.71 -5.65
N HIS A 189 5.94 19.06 -6.93
CA HIS A 189 6.19 18.14 -8.03
C HIS A 189 7.67 17.74 -8.16
N GLU A 190 8.61 18.67 -7.92
CA GLU A 190 10.04 18.35 -7.90
C GLU A 190 10.42 17.50 -6.68
N ALA A 191 9.87 17.77 -5.49
CA ALA A 191 10.05 16.93 -4.33
C ALA A 191 9.47 15.52 -4.55
N ARG A 192 8.27 15.40 -5.14
CA ARG A 192 7.68 14.12 -5.54
C ARG A 192 8.60 13.37 -6.48
N ARG A 193 9.09 14.03 -7.55
CA ARG A 193 9.99 13.43 -8.54
C ARG A 193 11.26 12.85 -7.91
N ILE A 194 11.88 13.57 -6.98
CA ILE A 194 13.08 13.11 -6.27
C ILE A 194 12.76 11.90 -5.38
N VAL A 195 11.67 11.96 -4.61
CA VAL A 195 11.25 10.84 -3.74
C VAL A 195 10.94 9.59 -4.56
N THR A 196 10.22 9.73 -5.68
CA THR A 196 9.96 8.62 -6.61
C THR A 196 11.26 8.03 -7.14
N ALA A 197 12.23 8.85 -7.54
CA ALA A 197 13.54 8.37 -8.00
C ALA A 197 14.32 7.62 -6.91
N ILE A 198 14.26 8.09 -5.65
CA ILE A 198 14.85 7.39 -4.50
C ILE A 198 14.17 6.03 -4.29
N LEU A 199 12.82 6.00 -4.31
CA LEU A 199 12.06 4.76 -4.16
C LEU A 199 12.43 3.74 -5.24
N GLN A 200 12.43 4.16 -6.51
CA GLN A 200 12.84 3.33 -7.64
C GLN A 200 14.29 2.84 -7.49
N HIS A 201 15.21 3.70 -7.05
CA HIS A 201 16.61 3.32 -6.84
C HIS A 201 16.73 2.21 -5.80
N ILE A 202 16.13 2.39 -4.62
CA ILE A 202 16.14 1.38 -3.54
C ILE A 202 15.51 0.08 -4.06
N THR A 203 14.38 0.16 -4.76
CA THR A 203 13.68 -1.03 -5.29
C THR A 203 14.55 -1.82 -6.27
N TYR A 204 15.09 -1.17 -7.30
CA TYR A 204 15.83 -1.86 -8.36
C TYR A 204 17.27 -2.22 -8.00
N LYS A 205 17.95 -1.42 -7.16
CA LYS A 205 19.38 -1.60 -6.85
C LYS A 205 19.64 -2.36 -5.56
N GLU A 206 18.73 -2.30 -4.60
CA GLU A 206 18.93 -2.92 -3.28
C GLU A 206 17.93 -4.06 -3.06
N PHE A 207 16.63 -3.79 -3.19
CA PHE A 207 15.59 -4.74 -2.83
C PHE A 207 15.46 -5.92 -3.81
N ILE A 208 15.28 -5.67 -5.11
CA ILE A 208 15.10 -6.73 -6.11
C ILE A 208 16.31 -7.70 -6.14
N PRO A 209 17.58 -7.24 -6.15
CA PRO A 209 18.73 -8.15 -6.07
C PRO A 209 18.74 -9.02 -4.81
N LEU A 210 18.32 -8.47 -3.66
CA LEU A 210 18.18 -9.25 -2.42
C LEU A 210 17.02 -10.25 -2.46
N MET A 211 15.97 -9.97 -3.23
CA MET A 211 14.80 -10.84 -3.40
C MET A 211 15.11 -12.02 -4.33
N ILE A 212 15.55 -11.76 -5.56
CA ILE A 212 15.72 -12.81 -6.59
C ILE A 212 17.17 -13.25 -6.80
N GLY A 213 18.13 -12.62 -6.12
CA GLY A 213 19.53 -13.01 -6.15
C GLY A 213 20.19 -12.84 -7.51
N PRO A 214 21.05 -13.79 -7.92
CA PRO A 214 21.75 -13.75 -9.20
C PRO A 214 20.82 -13.57 -10.41
N SER A 215 19.55 -13.99 -10.32
CA SER A 215 18.56 -13.77 -11.38
C SER A 215 18.32 -12.30 -11.72
N SER A 216 18.61 -11.37 -10.80
CA SER A 216 18.53 -9.92 -11.06
C SER A 216 19.47 -9.43 -12.14
N SER A 217 20.58 -10.13 -12.40
CA SER A 217 21.50 -9.81 -13.50
C SER A 217 20.84 -9.92 -14.88
N LYS A 218 19.72 -10.64 -15.00
CA LYS A 218 18.99 -10.80 -16.26
C LYS A 218 18.29 -9.52 -16.73
N PHE A 219 18.08 -8.54 -15.86
CA PHE A 219 17.40 -7.29 -16.23
C PHE A 219 18.25 -6.36 -17.11
N GLY A 220 19.56 -6.60 -17.25
CA GLY A 220 20.42 -5.81 -18.12
C GLY A 220 20.51 -4.33 -17.75
N ALA A 221 20.95 -3.51 -18.71
CA ALA A 221 20.96 -2.06 -18.57
C ALA A 221 19.56 -1.49 -18.89
N TYR A 222 19.14 -0.47 -18.13
CA TYR A 222 17.86 0.18 -18.37
C TYR A 222 17.84 0.89 -19.73
N GLN A 223 16.79 0.64 -20.50
CA GLN A 223 16.44 1.39 -21.70
C GLN A 223 14.93 1.60 -21.69
N TYR A 224 14.49 2.82 -21.96
CA TYR A 224 13.07 3.10 -22.13
C TYR A 224 12.57 2.50 -23.44
N ASP A 225 11.48 1.76 -23.36
CA ASP A 225 10.75 1.21 -24.50
C ASP A 225 9.30 1.67 -24.41
N SER A 226 8.86 2.49 -25.37
CA SER A 226 7.49 3.02 -25.42
C SER A 226 6.45 1.97 -25.81
N THR A 227 6.89 0.79 -26.26
CA THR A 227 6.00 -0.32 -26.67
C THR A 227 5.83 -1.37 -25.58
N ALA A 228 6.58 -1.26 -24.47
CA ALA A 228 6.48 -2.19 -23.36
C ALA A 228 5.12 -2.08 -22.67
N ASP A 229 4.50 -3.23 -22.41
CA ASP A 229 3.35 -3.32 -21.52
C ASP A 229 3.82 -3.14 -20.07
N VAL A 230 3.28 -2.11 -19.42
CA VAL A 230 3.63 -1.71 -18.05
C VAL A 230 2.56 -2.15 -17.04
N THR A 231 1.53 -2.86 -17.48
CA THR A 231 0.47 -3.34 -16.59
C THR A 231 0.98 -4.45 -15.67
N ILE A 232 0.48 -4.48 -14.44
CA ILE A 232 0.74 -5.59 -13.53
C ILE A 232 -0.14 -6.79 -13.90
N SER A 233 0.49 -7.93 -14.18
CA SER A 233 -0.20 -9.21 -14.39
C SER A 233 -0.93 -9.71 -13.14
N ASN A 234 -2.07 -10.39 -13.32
CA ASN A 234 -2.83 -10.99 -12.22
C ASN A 234 -1.97 -11.96 -11.38
N GLU A 235 -1.12 -12.76 -12.00
CA GLU A 235 -0.27 -13.74 -11.33
C GLU A 235 0.71 -13.05 -10.37
N PHE A 236 1.24 -11.89 -10.75
CA PHE A 236 2.09 -11.08 -9.88
C PHE A 236 1.31 -10.55 -8.67
N ALA A 237 0.17 -9.90 -8.91
CA ALA A 237 -0.62 -9.23 -7.89
C ALA A 237 -1.29 -10.18 -6.88
N THR A 238 -1.71 -11.37 -7.34
CA THR A 238 -2.51 -12.31 -6.54
C THR A 238 -1.68 -13.41 -5.90
N ALA A 239 -0.56 -13.82 -6.52
CA ALA A 239 0.21 -14.97 -6.07
C ALA A 239 1.69 -14.65 -5.87
N ALA A 240 2.42 -14.26 -6.92
CA ALA A 240 3.88 -14.26 -6.88
C ALA A 240 4.45 -13.26 -5.86
N TYR A 241 3.92 -12.04 -5.81
CA TYR A 241 4.43 -11.01 -4.89
C TYR A 241 3.94 -11.19 -3.44
N ARG A 242 2.98 -12.11 -3.21
CA ARG A 242 2.52 -12.52 -1.88
C ARG A 242 3.52 -13.41 -1.14
N PHE A 243 4.67 -13.76 -1.75
CA PHE A 243 5.76 -14.47 -1.06
C PHE A 243 6.18 -13.76 0.24
N GLY A 244 6.03 -12.43 0.30
CA GLY A 244 6.33 -11.63 1.49
C GLY A 244 5.58 -12.08 2.75
N HIS A 245 4.38 -12.68 2.62
CA HIS A 245 3.63 -13.24 3.75
C HIS A 245 4.38 -14.40 4.44
N THR A 246 5.28 -15.09 3.74
CA THR A 246 6.14 -16.14 4.35
C THR A 246 7.28 -15.57 5.20
N LEU A 247 7.55 -14.26 5.09
CA LEU A 247 8.66 -13.56 5.76
C LEU A 247 8.17 -12.73 6.97
N VAL A 248 6.88 -12.78 7.27
CA VAL A 248 6.26 -12.02 8.35
C VAL A 248 6.53 -12.71 9.69
N ASN A 249 7.12 -11.97 10.64
CA ASN A 249 7.37 -12.47 11.99
C ASN A 249 6.09 -12.49 12.84
N SER A 250 6.03 -13.36 13.84
CA SER A 250 4.89 -13.45 14.77
C SER A 250 4.79 -12.27 15.75
N PHE A 251 5.86 -11.50 15.90
CA PHE A 251 5.92 -10.32 16.77
C PHE A 251 6.71 -9.18 16.13
N LEU A 252 6.38 -7.96 16.52
CA LEU A 252 7.19 -6.77 16.26
C LEU A 252 7.98 -6.42 17.52
N ARG A 253 9.31 -6.43 17.40
CA ARG A 253 10.22 -6.03 18.47
C ARG A 253 10.40 -4.52 18.52
N ARG A 254 10.19 -3.92 19.68
CA ARG A 254 10.48 -2.51 19.94
C ARG A 254 11.80 -2.37 20.69
N LEU A 255 12.64 -1.46 20.21
CA LEU A 255 13.91 -1.11 20.82
C LEU A 255 13.91 0.38 21.21
N ASN A 256 14.71 0.74 22.21
CA ASN A 256 14.95 2.14 22.57
C ASN A 256 16.05 2.76 21.68
N ASN A 257 16.43 4.01 21.97
CA ASN A 257 17.44 4.75 21.20
C ASN A 257 18.87 4.16 21.34
N GLN A 258 19.08 3.25 22.28
CA GLN A 258 20.33 2.52 22.51
C GLN A 258 20.28 1.09 21.92
N TYR A 259 19.23 0.77 21.15
CA TYR A 259 18.95 -0.57 20.62
C TYR A 259 18.70 -1.64 21.70
N GLU A 260 18.35 -1.21 22.92
CA GLU A 260 17.99 -2.13 23.99
C GLU A 260 16.51 -2.53 23.85
N PHE A 261 16.22 -3.78 24.21
CA PHE A 261 14.88 -4.35 24.15
C PHE A 261 13.90 -3.59 25.06
N ILE A 262 12.75 -3.20 24.50
CA ILE A 262 11.61 -2.65 25.25
C ILE A 262 10.56 -3.75 25.44
N GLU A 263 10.03 -4.27 24.33
CA GLU A 263 8.96 -5.26 24.32
C GLU A 263 8.87 -5.96 22.96
N ASP A 264 8.25 -7.15 22.95
CA ASP A 264 7.77 -7.83 21.74
C ASP A 264 6.23 -7.78 21.76
N ILE A 265 5.63 -7.22 20.71
CA ILE A 265 4.16 -7.15 20.58
C ILE A 265 3.72 -8.17 19.53
N SER A 266 2.75 -9.02 19.88
CA SER A 266 2.15 -9.97 18.93
C SER A 266 1.62 -9.24 17.70
N LEU A 267 1.94 -9.74 16.50
CA LEU A 267 1.51 -9.11 15.26
C LEU A 267 -0.02 -9.02 15.17
N SER A 268 -0.74 -10.01 15.69
CA SER A 268 -2.21 -10.03 15.72
C SER A 268 -2.82 -8.84 16.47
N GLN A 269 -2.08 -8.21 17.39
CA GLN A 269 -2.51 -7.03 18.14
C GLN A 269 -2.15 -5.70 17.46
N LEU A 270 -1.36 -5.75 16.39
CA LEU A 270 -0.86 -4.57 15.68
C LEU A 270 -1.64 -4.25 14.42
N PHE A 271 -2.53 -5.15 13.98
CA PHE A 271 -3.37 -4.88 12.83
C PHE A 271 -4.33 -3.72 13.10
N PHE A 272 -4.26 -2.68 12.27
CA PHE A 272 -5.17 -1.53 12.29
C PHE A 272 -5.19 -0.70 13.59
N ARG A 273 -4.10 -0.75 14.37
CA ARG A 273 -3.97 -0.15 15.70
C ARG A 273 -3.62 1.34 15.70
#